data_AF-A0A239SMG5-F1
#
_entry.id   AF-A0A239SMG5-F1
#
_cell.length_a   1.000
_cell.length_b   1.000
_cell.length_c   1.000
_cell.angle_alpha   90.00
_cell.angle_beta   90.00
_cell.angle_gamma   90.00
#
_symmetry.space_group_name_H-M   'P 1'
#
loop_
_entity.id
_entity.type
_entity.pdbx_description
1 polymer ?
#
loop_
_entity_poly.entity_id
_entity_poly.type
_entity_poly.pdbx_seq_one_letter_code
_entity_poly.pdbx_strand_id
1 'polypeptide(L)'
;MRTIRMTCVAFAALCTITSAAQAYTTIDIADRYGTPFIQARLFSQGEGPYATDTSNQDQYSTGTLSPLQTDQIRSALNYWAEVIKVKPGRSPAIINVGMGTEKGAHAYSPYAFDASDTTATGGQNPTLVQAALQNNPLVRDSYHNANGEITLGQMAFSAAAPAASQIPLNSNADLPAVMLHEVAHALGVGTNIVETELPSGKHTNQFATILDSWSAHLYDDNGRQAKAGQMILTPEDAGTVADPNAFDARNDTAYFAGDHVREVLGNSMKGIPVKVMFDTDTYDSPIFSHIELKNSLMSHQTYRNYTAFMEAELAALQDIGYDIDRRNFFGRSIYDDNLTLTNDNPFFGRNADGTAYVPNTYNTATLGLGLHIYGSGNTVAQRADLLTIGAGGAGIRVDGVGNNVTVLPGTRIYADGSNGRGVMFTYGKNHSFVQRGDVQALGANGMAASFDFGHNALGDASDYRGSYISTKVDPVTKLTLPLPDELDGPLVTRADITGRLAGTYASL
;
A
#
# COMPACT_ATOMS: atom_id res chain seq x y z
N MET A 1 86.95 -15.85 -17.49
CA MET A 1 86.53 -17.20 -17.08
C MET A 1 85.01 -17.30 -17.24
N ARG A 2 84.58 -18.31 -18.00
CA ARG A 2 83.28 -19.01 -18.04
C ARG A 2 81.93 -18.26 -17.87
N THR A 3 81.23 -18.15 -19.01
CA THR A 3 79.91 -18.75 -19.34
C THR A 3 78.73 -18.80 -18.33
N ILE A 4 77.57 -18.25 -18.76
CA ILE A 4 76.24 -18.89 -19.03
C ILE A 4 75.03 -18.02 -18.64
N ARG A 5 74.00 -18.18 -19.48
CA ARG A 5 72.74 -17.45 -19.67
C ARG A 5 71.62 -17.78 -18.66
N MET A 6 70.57 -16.96 -18.78
CA MET A 6 69.13 -17.27 -18.88
C MET A 6 68.23 -17.02 -17.65
N THR A 7 67.47 -15.93 -17.78
CA THR A 7 66.00 -15.79 -17.58
C THR A 7 65.35 -16.41 -16.34
N CYS A 8 64.76 -15.55 -15.52
CA CYS A 8 63.43 -15.77 -14.93
C CYS A 8 62.71 -14.42 -14.89
N VAL A 9 61.71 -14.26 -15.77
CA VAL A 9 60.64 -13.26 -15.60
C VAL A 9 59.78 -13.81 -14.46
N ALA A 10 59.88 -13.21 -13.28
CA ALA A 10 58.98 -13.51 -12.18
C ALA A 10 57.64 -12.82 -12.46
N PHE A 11 56.69 -13.60 -12.97
CA PHE A 11 55.27 -13.25 -12.97
C PHE A 11 54.82 -13.27 -11.50
N ALA A 12 54.80 -12.11 -10.85
CA ALA A 12 54.16 -11.96 -9.56
C ALA A 12 52.64 -11.99 -9.80
N ALA A 13 52.04 -13.17 -9.63
CA ALA A 13 50.61 -13.31 -9.48
C ALA A 13 50.19 -12.56 -8.21
N LEU A 14 49.76 -11.30 -8.39
CA LEU A 14 48.95 -10.62 -7.39
C LEU A 14 47.62 -11.37 -7.36
N CYS A 15 47.47 -12.29 -6.41
CA CYS A 15 46.17 -12.79 -5.99
C CYS A 15 45.40 -11.60 -5.40
N THR A 16 44.76 -10.81 -6.26
CA THR A 16 43.56 -10.10 -5.89
C THR A 16 42.58 -11.18 -5.44
N ILE A 17 42.33 -11.24 -4.14
CA ILE A 17 41.13 -11.87 -3.61
C ILE A 17 40.00 -10.97 -4.12
N THR A 18 39.57 -11.20 -5.36
CA THR A 18 38.29 -10.68 -5.82
C THR A 18 37.27 -11.44 -4.99
N SER A 19 36.73 -10.80 -3.96
CA SER A 19 35.41 -11.15 -3.47
C SER A 19 34.54 -11.34 -4.71
N ALA A 20 33.90 -12.49 -4.86
CA ALA A 20 32.99 -12.73 -5.96
C ALA A 20 32.06 -11.51 -6.03
N ALA A 21 32.15 -10.73 -7.10
CA ALA A 21 31.23 -9.63 -7.30
C ALA A 21 29.84 -10.26 -7.25
N GLN A 22 29.03 -9.90 -6.26
CA GLN A 22 27.62 -10.26 -6.29
C GLN A 22 27.07 -9.60 -7.56
N ALA A 23 26.76 -10.43 -8.55
CA ALA A 23 25.99 -9.97 -9.69
C ALA A 23 24.56 -9.81 -9.17
N TYR A 24 23.97 -8.65 -9.40
CA TYR A 24 22.54 -8.36 -9.27
C TYR A 24 22.25 -7.19 -10.20
N THR A 25 21.00 -7.07 -10.65
CA THR A 25 20.58 -5.91 -11.46
C THR A 25 20.10 -4.79 -10.55
N THR A 26 20.52 -3.55 -10.76
CA THR A 26 20.05 -2.42 -9.94
C THR A 26 18.95 -1.61 -10.63
N ILE A 27 17.98 -1.17 -9.84
CA ILE A 27 17.03 -0.11 -10.18
C ILE A 27 17.27 1.02 -9.19
N ASP A 28 17.83 2.13 -9.67
CA ASP A 28 17.99 3.34 -8.86
C ASP A 28 16.79 4.27 -9.11
N ILE A 29 16.14 4.69 -8.04
CA ILE A 29 14.96 5.57 -8.05
C ILE A 29 15.25 6.78 -7.17
N ALA A 30 14.96 7.96 -7.69
CA ALA A 30 14.98 9.22 -6.94
C ALA A 30 13.54 9.67 -6.67
N ASP A 31 13.33 10.38 -5.57
CA ASP A 31 12.07 11.05 -5.31
C ASP A 31 11.81 12.16 -6.35
N ARG A 32 10.59 12.71 -6.36
CA ARG A 32 10.20 13.78 -7.28
C ARG A 32 11.03 15.07 -7.15
N TYR A 33 11.86 15.20 -6.13
CA TYR A 33 12.77 16.33 -5.89
C TYR A 33 14.22 16.03 -6.31
N GLY A 34 14.49 14.82 -6.82
CA GLY A 34 15.81 14.38 -7.27
C GLY A 34 16.70 13.81 -6.16
N THR A 35 16.17 13.58 -4.96
CA THR A 35 16.91 12.92 -3.87
C THR A 35 16.87 11.41 -4.08
N PRO A 36 18.00 10.67 -3.98
CA PRO A 36 17.97 9.21 -4.04
C PRO A 36 16.97 8.64 -3.02
N PHE A 37 16.04 7.81 -3.48
CA PHE A 37 14.97 7.22 -2.67
C PHE A 37 15.26 5.76 -2.37
N ILE A 38 15.17 4.89 -3.38
CA ILE A 38 15.39 3.45 -3.25
C ILE A 38 16.37 2.98 -4.33
N GLN A 39 17.33 2.15 -3.93
CA GLN A 39 18.06 1.26 -4.82
C GLN A 39 17.50 -0.15 -4.63
N ALA A 40 16.75 -0.65 -5.60
CA ALA A 40 16.34 -2.05 -5.61
C ALA A 40 17.43 -2.91 -6.29
N ARG A 41 17.84 -4.00 -5.63
CA ARG A 41 18.81 -4.97 -6.14
C ARG A 41 18.07 -6.25 -6.49
N LEU A 42 17.95 -6.55 -7.78
CA LEU A 42 17.20 -7.69 -8.29
C LEU A 42 18.11 -8.90 -8.40
N PHE A 43 17.80 -9.94 -7.64
CA PHE A 43 18.56 -11.18 -7.57
C PHE A 43 17.99 -12.24 -8.52
N SER A 44 18.88 -12.85 -9.29
CA SER A 44 18.66 -13.98 -10.18
C SER A 44 19.08 -15.31 -9.55
N GLN A 45 18.64 -16.41 -10.16
CA GLN A 45 19.07 -17.74 -9.75
C GLN A 45 20.59 -17.90 -9.84
N GLY A 46 21.20 -18.39 -8.75
CA GLY A 46 22.64 -18.61 -8.65
C GLY A 46 23.44 -17.39 -8.18
N GLU A 47 22.80 -16.23 -8.00
CA GLU A 47 23.39 -15.10 -7.29
C GLU A 47 23.38 -15.35 -5.77
N GLY A 48 24.09 -14.53 -5.00
CA GLY A 48 24.24 -14.73 -3.55
C GLY A 48 22.92 -14.64 -2.77
N PRO A 49 22.94 -14.89 -1.46
CA PRO A 49 21.73 -14.79 -0.65
C PRO A 49 21.26 -13.34 -0.59
N TYR A 50 19.94 -13.16 -0.58
CA TYR A 50 19.29 -11.84 -0.60
C TYR A 50 18.42 -11.58 0.64
N ALA A 51 17.99 -12.65 1.30
CA ALA A 51 17.11 -12.67 2.46
C ALA A 51 17.47 -13.85 3.39
N THR A 52 16.79 -13.91 4.54
CA THR A 52 16.88 -14.98 5.53
C THR A 52 15.48 -15.38 5.96
N ASP A 53 15.21 -16.68 6.11
CA ASP A 53 13.92 -17.17 6.59
C ASP A 53 13.80 -17.09 8.13
N THR A 54 12.63 -17.48 8.65
CA THR A 54 12.33 -17.52 10.09
C THR A 54 13.20 -18.50 10.88
N SER A 55 13.90 -19.43 10.20
CA SER A 55 14.86 -20.38 10.79
C SER A 55 16.31 -19.90 10.68
N ASN A 56 16.52 -18.62 10.38
CA ASN A 56 17.82 -18.00 10.15
C ASN A 56 18.64 -18.65 9.03
N GLN A 57 17.99 -19.23 8.01
CA GLN A 57 18.66 -19.78 6.83
C GLN A 57 18.65 -18.79 5.68
N ASP A 58 19.81 -18.66 5.03
CA ASP A 58 20.01 -17.85 3.84
C ASP A 58 19.07 -18.29 2.70
N GLN A 59 18.37 -17.33 2.12
CA GLN A 59 17.47 -17.52 1.00
C GLN A 59 18.09 -17.02 -0.31
N TYR A 60 17.88 -17.80 -1.37
CA TYR A 60 18.41 -17.55 -2.71
C TYR A 60 17.25 -17.41 -3.69
N SER A 61 17.40 -16.52 -4.67
CA SER A 61 16.36 -16.31 -5.67
C SER A 61 16.15 -17.59 -6.48
N THR A 62 14.90 -18.04 -6.60
CA THR A 62 14.55 -19.29 -7.29
C THR A 62 14.45 -19.12 -8.82
N GLY A 63 14.56 -17.89 -9.31
CA GLY A 63 14.41 -17.55 -10.72
C GLY A 63 14.99 -16.18 -11.08
N THR A 64 14.70 -15.71 -12.28
CA THR A 64 15.10 -14.38 -12.77
C THR A 64 13.86 -13.61 -13.17
N LEU A 65 13.74 -12.38 -12.68
CA LEU A 65 12.65 -11.48 -13.05
C LEU A 65 12.73 -11.14 -14.55
N SER A 66 11.61 -11.27 -15.24
CA SER A 66 11.51 -10.86 -16.64
C SER A 66 11.64 -9.34 -16.79
N PRO A 67 11.96 -8.83 -18.00
CA PRO A 67 11.94 -7.39 -18.27
C PRO A 67 10.60 -6.74 -17.92
N LEU A 68 9.48 -7.41 -18.21
CA LEU A 68 8.15 -6.93 -17.86
C LEU A 68 7.95 -6.79 -16.34
N GLN A 69 8.34 -7.81 -15.56
CA GLN A 69 8.24 -7.74 -14.10
C GLN A 69 9.17 -6.66 -13.53
N THR A 70 10.33 -6.46 -14.14
CA THR A 70 11.26 -5.38 -13.80
C THR A 70 10.61 -4.01 -14.01
N ASP A 71 9.90 -3.81 -15.12
CA ASP A 71 9.16 -2.57 -15.40
C ASP A 71 7.98 -2.38 -14.44
N GLN A 72 7.26 -3.45 -14.09
CA GLN A 72 6.18 -3.42 -13.11
C GLN A 72 6.67 -3.04 -11.71
N ILE A 73 7.79 -3.63 -11.25
CA ILE A 73 8.46 -3.26 -9.99
C ILE A 73 8.90 -1.79 -10.03
N ARG A 74 9.53 -1.36 -11.12
CA ARG A 74 9.95 0.05 -11.30
C ARG A 74 8.76 1.01 -11.21
N SER A 75 7.61 0.65 -11.77
CA SER A 75 6.39 1.46 -11.70
C SER A 75 5.91 1.67 -10.27
N ALA A 76 5.91 0.63 -9.44
CA ALA A 76 5.53 0.72 -8.03
C ALA A 76 6.52 1.58 -7.22
N LEU A 77 7.82 1.39 -7.44
CA LEU A 77 8.85 2.19 -6.76
C LEU A 77 8.80 3.67 -7.16
N ASN A 78 8.52 3.98 -8.43
CA ASN A 78 8.32 5.36 -8.90
C ASN A 78 7.10 6.01 -8.24
N TYR A 79 5.99 5.28 -8.03
CA TYR A 79 4.84 5.82 -7.31
C TYR A 79 5.21 6.20 -5.87
N TRP A 80 5.89 5.31 -5.13
CA TRP A 80 6.36 5.64 -3.79
C TRP A 80 7.31 6.84 -3.76
N ALA A 81 8.20 6.95 -4.75
CA ALA A 81 9.12 8.07 -4.92
C ALA A 81 8.40 9.40 -5.26
N GLU A 82 7.20 9.31 -5.83
CA GLU A 82 6.34 10.48 -6.04
C GLU A 82 5.64 10.91 -4.75
N VAL A 83 5.20 9.93 -3.94
CA VAL A 83 4.46 10.12 -2.68
C VAL A 83 5.34 10.65 -1.56
N ILE A 84 6.51 10.04 -1.35
CA ILE A 84 7.38 10.31 -0.20
C ILE A 84 8.46 11.29 -0.59
N LYS A 85 8.54 12.39 0.16
CA LYS A 85 9.69 13.29 0.12
C LYS A 85 10.77 12.79 1.08
N VAL A 86 11.94 12.47 0.52
CA VAL A 86 13.03 11.89 1.30
C VAL A 86 13.75 12.96 2.09
N LYS A 87 14.17 12.64 3.32
CA LYS A 87 15.08 13.49 4.08
C LYS A 87 16.53 13.14 3.70
N PRO A 88 17.29 14.06 3.07
CA PRO A 88 18.65 13.75 2.65
C PRO A 88 19.57 13.35 3.81
N GLY A 89 20.52 12.45 3.53
CA GLY A 89 21.61 12.10 4.45
C GLY A 89 22.02 10.63 4.36
N ARG A 90 21.07 9.72 4.57
CA ARG A 90 21.30 8.25 4.55
C ARG A 90 20.63 7.53 3.38
N SER A 91 19.85 8.24 2.58
CA SER A 91 19.23 7.69 1.39
C SER A 91 20.27 7.47 0.26
N PRO A 92 20.03 6.55 -0.69
CA PRO A 92 18.82 5.74 -0.86
C PRO A 92 18.73 4.60 0.17
N ALA A 93 17.52 4.16 0.48
CA ALA A 93 17.32 2.86 1.11
C ALA A 93 17.63 1.76 0.08
N ILE A 94 18.32 0.70 0.51
CA ILE A 94 18.64 -0.45 -0.33
C ILE A 94 17.64 -1.56 -0.01
N ILE A 95 16.96 -2.07 -1.03
CA ILE A 95 16.04 -3.21 -0.91
C ILE A 95 16.50 -4.32 -1.84
N ASN A 96 16.74 -5.50 -1.30
CA ASN A 96 16.98 -6.70 -2.11
C ASN A 96 15.65 -7.25 -2.61
N VAL A 97 15.56 -7.67 -3.87
CA VAL A 97 14.34 -8.24 -4.45
C VAL A 97 14.69 -9.58 -5.07
N GLY A 98 14.02 -10.64 -4.62
CA GLY A 98 14.23 -12.00 -5.12
C GLY A 98 12.93 -12.73 -5.40
N MET A 99 13.05 -13.95 -5.92
CA MET A 99 11.92 -14.85 -6.16
C MET A 99 11.94 -16.02 -5.16
N GLY A 100 10.76 -16.46 -4.73
CA GLY A 100 10.57 -17.58 -3.80
C GLY A 100 9.62 -18.65 -4.33
N THR A 101 9.59 -19.80 -3.64
CA THR A 101 8.64 -20.90 -3.94
C THR A 101 7.35 -20.83 -3.14
N GLU A 102 7.28 -19.98 -2.13
CA GLU A 102 6.09 -19.77 -1.29
C GLU A 102 4.97 -19.09 -2.08
N LYS A 103 3.72 -19.23 -1.65
CA LYS A 103 2.59 -18.53 -2.29
C LYS A 103 2.55 -17.07 -1.82
N GLY A 104 2.13 -16.18 -2.70
CA GLY A 104 2.01 -14.75 -2.39
C GLY A 104 3.32 -14.00 -2.56
N ALA A 105 3.45 -12.87 -1.87
CA ALA A 105 4.68 -12.10 -1.74
C ALA A 105 4.82 -11.67 -0.27
N HIS A 106 6.03 -11.28 0.11
CA HIS A 106 6.27 -10.67 1.42
C HIS A 106 7.41 -9.66 1.33
N ALA A 107 7.51 -8.82 2.35
CA ALA A 107 8.64 -7.95 2.58
C ALA A 107 9.11 -8.05 4.03
N TYR A 108 10.41 -7.85 4.21
CA TYR A 108 11.00 -7.72 5.52
C TYR A 108 12.05 -6.62 5.57
N SER A 109 11.89 -5.69 6.50
CA SER A 109 12.95 -4.77 6.91
C SER A 109 13.11 -4.89 8.41
N PRO A 110 14.28 -5.33 8.90
CA PRO A 110 14.48 -5.41 10.34
C PRO A 110 14.26 -4.05 11.01
N TYR A 111 13.86 -4.09 12.27
CA TYR A 111 13.84 -2.90 13.12
C TYR A 111 15.27 -2.54 13.56
N ALA A 112 15.46 -1.29 13.96
CA ALA A 112 16.74 -0.82 14.51
C ALA A 112 17.16 -1.64 15.76
N PHE A 113 16.18 -2.06 16.55
CA PHE A 113 16.30 -3.01 17.65
C PHE A 113 15.31 -4.16 17.46
N ASP A 114 15.75 -5.40 17.61
CA ASP A 114 14.86 -6.56 17.60
C ASP A 114 13.90 -6.51 18.81
N ALA A 115 12.71 -7.12 18.72
CA ALA A 115 11.68 -7.03 19.76
C ALA A 115 12.15 -7.43 21.17
N SER A 116 13.10 -8.36 21.24
CA SER A 116 13.66 -8.92 22.48
C SER A 116 14.99 -8.28 22.90
N ASP A 117 15.45 -7.23 22.22
CA ASP A 117 16.73 -6.58 22.53
C ASP A 117 16.67 -5.85 23.89
N THR A 118 17.38 -6.40 24.87
CA THR A 118 17.49 -5.84 26.23
C THR A 118 18.34 -4.56 26.32
N THR A 119 19.09 -4.24 25.25
CA THR A 119 19.93 -3.03 25.17
C THR A 119 19.25 -1.89 24.43
N ALA A 120 18.02 -2.10 23.94
CA ALA A 120 17.25 -1.10 23.24
C ALA A 120 17.12 0.19 24.06
N THR A 121 17.48 1.33 23.47
CA THR A 121 17.33 2.67 24.07
C THR A 121 16.75 3.66 23.06
N GLY A 122 16.05 4.69 23.53
CA GLY A 122 15.41 5.71 22.68
C GLY A 122 13.90 5.75 22.83
N GLY A 123 13.23 6.52 21.96
CA GLY A 123 11.77 6.75 22.00
C GLY A 123 10.99 6.13 20.85
N GLN A 124 11.66 5.61 19.81
CA GLN A 124 11.06 4.98 18.63
C GLN A 124 12.03 3.94 18.07
N ASN A 125 11.48 2.92 17.39
CA ASN A 125 12.23 1.83 16.78
C ASN A 125 11.82 1.61 15.31
N PRO A 126 12.28 2.46 14.37
CA PRO A 126 11.91 2.35 12.96
C PRO A 126 12.50 1.10 12.29
N THR A 127 11.94 0.69 11.16
CA THR A 127 12.61 -0.27 10.25
C THR A 127 13.89 0.35 9.68
N LEU A 128 14.83 -0.47 9.19
CA LEU A 128 16.06 0.06 8.58
C LEU A 128 15.78 0.84 7.29
N VAL A 129 14.76 0.45 6.50
CA VAL A 129 14.34 1.22 5.32
C VAL A 129 13.75 2.57 5.75
N GLN A 130 12.85 2.58 6.74
CA GLN A 130 12.30 3.81 7.30
C GLN A 130 13.42 4.72 7.84
N ALA A 131 14.36 4.16 8.60
CA ALA A 131 15.48 4.90 9.16
C ALA A 131 16.38 5.53 8.08
N ALA A 132 16.67 4.81 6.99
CA ALA A 132 17.45 5.34 5.87
C ALA A 132 16.74 6.53 5.19
N LEU A 133 15.42 6.43 4.97
CA LEU A 133 14.63 7.46 4.28
C LEU A 133 14.33 8.70 5.14
N GLN A 134 14.22 8.52 6.45
CA GLN A 134 13.97 9.60 7.41
C GLN A 134 15.27 10.16 8.02
N ASN A 135 16.43 9.66 7.57
CA ASN A 135 17.75 10.01 8.09
C ASN A 135 17.86 9.81 9.61
N ASN A 136 17.27 8.74 10.13
CA ASN A 136 17.40 8.31 11.52
C ASN A 136 18.66 7.44 11.69
N PRO A 137 19.26 7.37 12.90
CA PRO A 137 20.38 6.48 13.16
C PRO A 137 20.07 5.02 12.82
N LEU A 138 20.97 4.40 12.06
CA LEU A 138 20.99 2.96 11.86
C LEU A 138 21.82 2.37 13.00
N VAL A 139 21.16 1.78 14.00
CA VAL A 139 21.84 1.11 15.13
C VAL A 139 22.37 -0.26 14.71
N ARG A 140 21.85 -0.79 13.60
CA ARG A 140 22.26 -2.02 12.94
C ARG A 140 22.86 -1.71 11.56
N ASP A 141 24.01 -2.31 11.25
CA ASP A 141 24.81 -1.95 10.09
C ASP A 141 24.16 -2.32 8.75
N SER A 142 23.47 -3.47 8.64
CA SER A 142 22.65 -3.86 7.47
C SER A 142 21.96 -5.24 7.65
N TYR A 143 21.08 -5.58 6.70
CA TYR A 143 20.50 -6.91 6.45
C TYR A 143 20.88 -7.34 5.04
N HIS A 144 21.75 -8.35 4.89
CA HIS A 144 22.31 -8.77 3.59
C HIS A 144 22.92 -7.60 2.78
N ASN A 145 23.70 -6.73 3.44
CA ASN A 145 24.24 -5.50 2.85
C ASN A 145 23.16 -4.54 2.27
N ALA A 146 21.92 -4.66 2.74
CA ALA A 146 20.75 -3.86 2.40
C ALA A 146 20.02 -3.37 3.66
N ASN A 147 18.91 -2.66 3.50
CA ASN A 147 18.03 -2.21 4.58
C ASN A 147 16.78 -3.09 4.70
N GLY A 148 16.42 -3.84 3.68
CA GLY A 148 15.31 -4.77 3.69
C GLY A 148 15.30 -5.63 2.44
N GLU A 149 14.29 -6.46 2.34
CA GLU A 149 14.06 -7.34 1.21
C GLU A 149 12.58 -7.42 0.83
N ILE A 150 12.33 -7.84 -0.41
CA ILE A 150 11.02 -8.24 -0.91
C ILE A 150 11.18 -9.56 -1.68
N THR A 151 10.39 -10.56 -1.30
CA THR A 151 10.31 -11.84 -2.00
C THR A 151 9.02 -11.92 -2.79
N LEU A 152 9.16 -12.08 -4.12
CA LEU A 152 8.06 -12.41 -5.00
C LEU A 152 7.89 -13.93 -5.09
N GLY A 153 6.87 -14.45 -4.42
CA GLY A 153 6.51 -15.86 -4.48
C GLY A 153 5.64 -16.22 -5.70
N GLN A 154 4.98 -17.37 -5.59
CA GLN A 154 4.10 -17.93 -6.59
C GLN A 154 2.75 -17.22 -6.60
N MET A 155 2.54 -16.39 -7.62
CA MET A 155 1.25 -15.80 -7.97
C MET A 155 1.06 -15.79 -9.48
N ALA A 156 -0.19 -15.83 -9.93
CA ALA A 156 -0.53 -15.68 -11.34
C ALA A 156 -0.48 -14.20 -11.74
N PHE A 157 0.73 -13.62 -11.83
CA PHE A 157 0.92 -12.21 -12.20
C PHE A 157 0.46 -11.91 -13.63
N SER A 158 -0.03 -10.69 -13.83
CA SER A 158 -0.46 -10.21 -15.14
C SER A 158 0.71 -10.09 -16.13
N ALA A 159 0.47 -10.53 -17.36
CA ALA A 159 1.40 -10.36 -18.49
C ALA A 159 1.24 -9.00 -19.20
N ALA A 160 0.42 -8.09 -18.64
CA ALA A 160 0.23 -6.74 -19.17
C ALA A 160 1.34 -5.79 -18.68
N ALA A 161 1.72 -4.85 -19.53
CA ALA A 161 2.60 -3.73 -19.16
C ALA A 161 2.01 -2.93 -17.98
N PRO A 162 2.84 -2.34 -17.11
CA PRO A 162 2.35 -1.52 -16.01
C PRO A 162 1.52 -0.35 -16.53
N ALA A 163 0.34 -0.17 -15.95
CA ALA A 163 -0.60 0.88 -16.33
C ALA A 163 -1.26 1.44 -15.07
N ALA A 164 -1.02 2.71 -14.76
CA ALA A 164 -1.70 3.37 -13.65
C ALA A 164 -3.20 3.43 -13.93
N SER A 165 -4.01 2.96 -12.97
CA SER A 165 -5.47 3.00 -12.94
C SER A 165 -5.92 2.93 -11.49
N GLN A 166 -7.03 3.58 -11.10
CA GLN A 166 -7.59 3.51 -9.75
C GLN A 166 -8.12 2.12 -9.35
N ILE A 167 -8.40 1.26 -10.33
CA ILE A 167 -8.88 -0.12 -10.19
C ILE A 167 -8.00 -1.07 -11.00
N PRO A 168 -7.83 -2.34 -10.58
CA PRO A 168 -7.09 -3.33 -11.33
C PRO A 168 -7.72 -3.60 -12.71
N LEU A 169 -6.89 -3.69 -13.74
CA LEU A 169 -7.33 -3.78 -15.15
C LEU A 169 -7.30 -5.19 -15.74
N ASN A 170 -6.78 -6.18 -15.00
CA ASN A 170 -6.58 -7.54 -15.51
C ASN A 170 -7.05 -8.57 -14.49
N SER A 171 -7.50 -9.73 -14.97
CA SER A 171 -7.98 -10.83 -14.12
C SER A 171 -6.86 -11.58 -13.37
N ASN A 172 -5.60 -11.30 -13.69
CA ASN A 172 -4.41 -11.85 -13.05
C ASN A 172 -3.87 -10.84 -12.02
N ALA A 173 -3.08 -11.32 -11.05
CA ALA A 173 -2.55 -10.49 -9.97
C ALA A 173 -1.75 -9.29 -10.53
N ASP A 174 -2.02 -8.11 -9.97
CA ASP A 174 -1.40 -6.85 -10.36
C ASP A 174 -0.06 -6.69 -9.62
N LEU A 175 1.05 -7.01 -10.30
CA LEU A 175 2.37 -6.97 -9.67
C LEU A 175 2.73 -5.57 -9.14
N PRO A 176 2.46 -4.44 -9.85
CA PRO A 176 2.66 -3.12 -9.26
C PRO A 176 1.89 -2.92 -7.95
N ALA A 177 0.61 -3.30 -7.86
CA ALA A 177 -0.16 -3.18 -6.64
C ALA A 177 0.40 -4.05 -5.51
N VAL A 178 0.77 -5.31 -5.80
CA VAL A 178 1.45 -6.19 -4.83
C VAL A 178 2.76 -5.57 -4.35
N MET A 179 3.58 -5.03 -5.26
CA MET A 179 4.84 -4.37 -4.88
C MET A 179 4.60 -3.12 -4.04
N LEU A 180 3.54 -2.34 -4.30
CA LEU A 180 3.16 -1.20 -3.47
C LEU A 180 2.81 -1.64 -2.04
N HIS A 181 2.09 -2.75 -1.91
CA HIS A 181 1.76 -3.38 -0.62
C HIS A 181 3.03 -3.80 0.13
N GLU A 182 3.89 -4.60 -0.51
CA GLU A 182 5.11 -5.11 0.11
C GLU A 182 6.08 -4.00 0.54
N VAL A 183 6.24 -2.95 -0.28
CA VAL A 183 7.09 -1.81 0.09
C VAL A 183 6.57 -1.10 1.33
N ALA A 184 5.26 -1.04 1.58
CA ALA A 184 4.74 -0.38 2.78
C ALA A 184 5.12 -1.10 4.08
N HIS A 185 5.21 -2.43 4.08
CA HIS A 185 5.77 -3.16 5.22
C HIS A 185 7.22 -2.76 5.47
N ALA A 186 8.04 -2.65 4.41
CA ALA A 186 9.41 -2.16 4.54
C ALA A 186 9.46 -0.70 5.04
N LEU A 187 8.50 0.14 4.66
CA LEU A 187 8.34 1.52 5.16
C LEU A 187 7.90 1.59 6.64
N GLY A 188 7.59 0.46 7.28
CA GLY A 188 7.24 0.40 8.70
C GLY A 188 5.76 0.27 8.99
N VAL A 189 4.94 -0.14 8.01
CA VAL A 189 3.59 -0.65 8.28
C VAL A 189 3.72 -2.08 8.77
N GLY A 190 3.93 -2.25 10.06
CA GLY A 190 4.14 -3.55 10.68
C GLY A 190 4.38 -3.41 12.17
N THR A 191 4.09 -4.47 12.93
CA THR A 191 4.36 -4.47 14.37
C THR A 191 5.66 -5.18 14.71
N ASN A 192 6.37 -4.65 15.71
CA ASN A 192 7.51 -5.31 16.32
C ASN A 192 7.08 -5.99 17.62
N ILE A 193 6.86 -7.29 17.57
CA ILE A 193 6.37 -8.08 18.70
C ILE A 193 7.27 -9.29 18.98
N VAL A 194 7.27 -9.73 20.23
CA VAL A 194 7.72 -11.06 20.61
C VAL A 194 6.51 -11.99 20.53
N GLU A 195 6.55 -12.90 19.58
CA GLU A 195 5.58 -14.00 19.43
C GLU A 195 6.24 -15.29 19.93
N THR A 196 5.50 -16.11 20.68
CA THR A 196 5.96 -17.42 21.13
C THR A 196 4.84 -18.44 21.02
N GLU A 197 5.06 -19.48 20.22
CA GLU A 197 4.17 -20.64 20.16
C GLU A 197 4.37 -21.52 21.40
N LEU A 198 3.28 -21.78 22.12
CA LEU A 198 3.25 -22.67 23.27
C LEU A 198 3.06 -24.13 22.83
N PRO A 199 3.43 -25.13 23.64
CA PRO A 199 3.19 -26.55 23.33
C PRO A 199 1.72 -26.93 23.08
N SER A 200 0.78 -26.07 23.48
CA SER A 200 -0.65 -26.22 23.19
C SER A 200 -1.05 -25.79 21.77
N GLY A 201 -0.12 -25.24 20.97
CA GLY A 201 -0.39 -24.61 19.67
C GLY A 201 -1.02 -23.21 19.78
N LYS A 202 -0.97 -22.60 20.97
CA LYS A 202 -1.43 -21.21 21.19
C LYS A 202 -0.26 -20.25 21.14
N HIS A 203 -0.52 -18.99 20.84
CA HIS A 203 0.50 -17.95 20.80
C HIS A 203 0.44 -17.05 22.02
N THR A 204 1.60 -16.63 22.53
CA THR A 204 1.70 -15.48 23.43
C THR A 204 2.36 -14.33 22.69
N ASN A 205 1.78 -13.14 22.82
CA ASN A 205 2.19 -11.94 22.10
C ASN A 205 2.55 -10.83 23.07
N GLN A 206 3.64 -10.12 22.80
CA GLN A 206 4.09 -8.99 23.60
C GLN A 206 4.71 -7.91 22.71
N PHE A 207 4.35 -6.64 22.93
CA PHE A 207 5.05 -5.54 22.26
C PHE A 207 6.52 -5.47 22.67
N ALA A 208 7.39 -5.07 21.74
CA ALA A 208 8.79 -4.80 22.02
C ALA A 208 9.00 -3.81 23.18
N THR A 209 10.17 -3.88 23.83
CA THR A 209 10.59 -2.97 24.93
C THR A 209 10.77 -1.52 24.48
N ILE A 210 10.89 -1.29 23.17
CA ILE A 210 10.73 0.00 22.52
C ILE A 210 9.75 -0.20 21.36
N LEU A 211 8.65 0.55 21.39
CA LEU A 211 7.67 0.49 20.31
C LEU A 211 8.29 1.01 19.01
N ASP A 212 8.01 0.28 17.94
CA ASP A 212 8.16 0.82 16.60
C ASP A 212 7.15 1.96 16.36
N SER A 213 7.40 2.75 15.31
CA SER A 213 6.59 3.94 15.01
C SER A 213 5.12 3.59 14.73
N TRP A 214 4.83 2.38 14.24
CA TRP A 214 3.47 1.93 13.95
C TRP A 214 2.74 1.50 15.22
N SER A 215 3.33 0.59 16.01
CA SER A 215 2.78 0.12 17.28
C SER A 215 2.53 1.24 18.27
N ALA A 216 3.33 2.32 18.25
CA ALA A 216 3.12 3.51 19.07
C ALA A 216 1.76 4.19 18.82
N HIS A 217 1.09 3.93 17.70
CA HIS A 217 -0.21 4.49 17.32
C HIS A 217 -1.35 3.48 17.37
N LEU A 218 -1.11 2.27 17.88
CA LEU A 218 -2.15 1.25 18.04
C LEU A 218 -2.98 1.47 19.30
N TYR A 219 -4.27 1.22 19.15
CA TYR A 219 -5.27 1.27 20.22
C TYR A 219 -6.05 -0.04 20.25
N ASP A 220 -6.30 -0.52 21.46
CA ASP A 220 -7.01 -1.77 21.70
C ASP A 220 -8.54 -1.61 21.57
N ASP A 221 -9.29 -2.69 21.80
CA ASP A 221 -10.76 -2.69 21.70
C ASP A 221 -11.43 -1.68 22.66
N ASN A 222 -10.73 -1.32 23.73
CA ASN A 222 -11.19 -0.39 24.77
C ASN A 222 -10.68 1.03 24.54
N GLY A 223 -10.00 1.31 23.43
CA GLY A 223 -9.44 2.61 23.09
C GLY A 223 -8.22 3.00 23.93
N ARG A 224 -7.47 2.02 24.44
CA ARG A 224 -6.22 2.25 25.18
C ARG A 224 -5.04 2.11 24.24
N GLN A 225 -4.16 3.11 24.25
CA GLN A 225 -2.95 3.12 23.43
C GLN A 225 -1.95 2.05 23.89
N ALA A 226 -1.27 1.43 22.94
CA ALA A 226 -0.21 0.46 23.19
C ALA A 226 0.95 1.04 24.01
N LYS A 227 1.58 0.17 24.79
CA LYS A 227 2.75 0.48 25.62
C LYS A 227 3.87 -0.53 25.37
N ALA A 228 5.10 -0.06 25.48
CA ALA A 228 6.28 -0.91 25.38
C ALA A 228 6.25 -2.07 26.40
N GLY A 229 6.65 -3.27 25.95
CA GLY A 229 6.68 -4.48 26.79
C GLY A 229 5.31 -4.99 27.24
N GLN A 230 4.21 -4.43 26.73
CA GLN A 230 2.86 -4.79 27.14
C GLN A 230 2.45 -6.12 26.50
N MET A 231 1.87 -7.02 27.31
CA MET A 231 1.25 -8.26 26.82
C MET A 231 0.04 -7.92 25.94
N ILE A 232 -0.17 -8.71 24.89
CA ILE A 232 -1.27 -8.56 23.95
C ILE A 232 -2.22 -9.74 24.15
N LEU A 233 -3.49 -9.45 24.46
CA LEU A 233 -4.55 -10.45 24.48
C LEU A 233 -5.24 -10.48 23.12
N THR A 234 -5.33 -11.68 22.58
CA THR A 234 -5.78 -11.97 21.22
C THR A 234 -7.00 -12.90 21.25
N PRO A 235 -7.75 -13.11 20.14
CA PRO A 235 -8.90 -14.00 20.16
C PRO A 235 -8.62 -15.42 20.71
N GLU A 236 -7.40 -15.97 20.60
CA GLU A 236 -7.00 -17.24 21.24
C GLU A 236 -7.06 -17.22 22.78
N ASP A 237 -6.99 -16.04 23.39
CA ASP A 237 -7.04 -15.81 24.84
C ASP A 237 -8.47 -15.70 25.37
N ALA A 238 -9.48 -15.98 24.54
CA ALA A 238 -10.87 -16.01 24.96
C ALA A 238 -11.07 -16.93 26.19
N GLY A 239 -11.67 -16.38 27.24
CA GLY A 239 -11.92 -17.10 28.50
C GLY A 239 -10.77 -17.11 29.52
N THR A 240 -9.64 -16.46 29.24
CA THR A 240 -8.57 -16.22 30.23
C THR A 240 -8.91 -15.05 31.16
N VAL A 241 -8.28 -15.00 32.35
CA VAL A 241 -8.47 -13.89 33.32
C VAL A 241 -8.02 -12.58 32.67
N ALA A 242 -8.85 -11.54 32.80
CA ALA A 242 -8.49 -10.20 32.31
C ALA A 242 -7.24 -9.70 33.03
N ASP A 243 -6.15 -9.48 32.29
CA ASP A 243 -5.06 -8.62 32.74
C ASP A 243 -5.44 -7.17 32.41
N PRO A 244 -5.78 -6.33 33.42
CA PRO A 244 -6.17 -4.96 33.17
C PRO A 244 -5.03 -4.11 32.58
N ASN A 245 -3.78 -4.60 32.61
CA ASN A 245 -2.63 -3.91 32.02
C ASN A 245 -2.29 -4.38 30.61
N ALA A 246 -2.90 -5.46 30.11
CA ALA A 246 -2.64 -5.94 28.76
C ALA A 246 -3.33 -5.07 27.69
N PHE A 247 -2.82 -5.12 26.46
CA PHE A 247 -3.46 -4.59 25.27
C PHE A 247 -4.53 -5.58 24.83
N ASP A 248 -5.80 -5.20 24.93
CA ASP A 248 -6.92 -6.15 24.76
C ASP A 248 -7.53 -6.05 23.36
N ALA A 249 -7.17 -6.97 22.49
CA ALA A 249 -7.64 -7.07 21.09
C ALA A 249 -8.45 -8.36 20.85
N ARG A 250 -9.08 -8.91 21.89
CA ARG A 250 -9.84 -10.17 21.81
C ARG A 250 -11.07 -10.11 20.90
N ASN A 251 -11.61 -8.93 20.63
CA ASN A 251 -12.71 -8.74 19.69
C ASN A 251 -12.24 -8.45 18.27
N ASP A 252 -10.92 -8.38 18.04
CA ASP A 252 -10.34 -8.09 16.72
C ASP A 252 -10.80 -6.74 16.14
N THR A 253 -10.96 -5.74 17.03
CA THR A 253 -11.41 -4.38 16.69
C THR A 253 -10.38 -3.30 17.02
N ALA A 254 -9.11 -3.70 17.18
CA ALA A 254 -8.00 -2.78 17.34
C ALA A 254 -7.88 -1.83 16.14
N TYR A 255 -7.27 -0.67 16.36
CA TYR A 255 -7.13 0.35 15.32
C TYR A 255 -5.86 1.18 15.47
N PHE A 256 -5.36 1.65 14.34
CA PHE A 256 -4.30 2.66 14.25
C PHE A 256 -4.91 4.07 14.26
N ALA A 257 -4.37 4.98 15.06
CA ALA A 257 -4.73 6.39 14.99
C ALA A 257 -3.59 7.32 15.45
N GLY A 258 -3.17 8.22 14.56
CA GLY A 258 -2.41 9.43 14.90
C GLY A 258 -3.15 10.71 14.50
N ASP A 259 -2.49 11.85 14.61
CA ASP A 259 -3.11 13.16 14.39
C ASP A 259 -3.58 13.31 12.93
N HIS A 260 -2.78 12.83 11.99
CA HIS A 260 -3.11 12.89 10.57
C HIS A 260 -4.23 11.94 10.19
N VAL A 261 -4.23 10.71 10.71
CA VAL A 261 -5.36 9.79 10.49
C VAL A 261 -6.65 10.36 11.05
N ARG A 262 -6.62 10.96 12.25
CA ARG A 262 -7.78 11.61 12.86
C ARG A 262 -8.26 12.82 12.05
N GLU A 263 -7.36 13.59 11.48
CA GLU A 263 -7.69 14.70 10.58
C GLU A 263 -8.49 14.21 9.36
N VAL A 264 -8.05 13.11 8.74
CA VAL A 264 -8.70 12.55 7.53
C VAL A 264 -10.04 11.88 7.84
N LEU A 265 -10.11 11.10 8.91
CA LEU A 265 -11.32 10.35 9.27
C LEU A 265 -12.36 11.24 9.97
N GLY A 266 -11.95 12.32 10.63
CA GLY A 266 -12.85 13.13 11.43
C GLY A 266 -13.56 12.30 12.50
N ASN A 267 -14.89 12.29 12.47
CA ASN A 267 -15.73 11.50 13.39
C ASN A 267 -16.27 10.21 12.78
N SER A 268 -15.93 9.90 11.53
CA SER A 268 -16.45 8.72 10.82
C SER A 268 -16.03 7.40 11.48
N MET A 269 -14.78 7.34 11.94
CA MET A 269 -14.15 6.15 12.50
C MET A 269 -13.17 6.57 13.62
N LYS A 270 -12.97 5.70 14.62
CA LYS A 270 -12.00 5.95 15.72
C LYS A 270 -10.55 6.01 15.24
N GLY A 271 -10.28 5.35 14.13
CA GLY A 271 -8.98 5.13 13.50
C GLY A 271 -9.13 4.14 12.36
N ILE A 272 -8.00 3.76 11.77
CA ILE A 272 -7.91 2.76 10.72
C ILE A 272 -7.92 1.38 11.37
N PRO A 273 -8.84 0.47 11.00
CA PRO A 273 -8.89 -0.86 11.61
C PRO A 273 -7.64 -1.67 11.27
N VAL A 274 -7.17 -2.46 12.24
CA VAL A 274 -6.10 -3.45 12.10
C VAL A 274 -6.56 -4.73 12.78
N LYS A 275 -6.03 -5.89 12.37
CA LYS A 275 -6.48 -7.18 12.89
C LYS A 275 -5.36 -8.06 13.40
N VAL A 276 -5.75 -8.95 14.30
CA VAL A 276 -4.96 -10.09 14.78
C VAL A 276 -5.14 -11.28 13.84
N MET A 277 -6.36 -11.46 13.33
CA MET A 277 -6.75 -12.67 12.62
C MET A 277 -6.79 -12.44 11.11
N PHE A 278 -6.16 -13.35 10.36
CA PHE A 278 -6.27 -13.43 8.90
C PHE A 278 -7.64 -13.98 8.49
N ASP A 279 -8.05 -15.07 9.14
CA ASP A 279 -9.38 -15.67 9.00
C ASP A 279 -9.85 -16.22 10.36
N THR A 280 -10.86 -17.10 10.38
CA THR A 280 -11.42 -17.60 11.65
C THR A 280 -10.41 -18.38 12.49
N ASP A 281 -9.44 -19.03 11.86
CA ASP A 281 -8.54 -19.99 12.51
C ASP A 281 -7.04 -19.66 12.29
N THR A 282 -6.72 -18.61 11.53
CA THR A 282 -5.35 -18.26 11.13
C THR A 282 -4.94 -16.89 11.64
N TYR A 283 -3.78 -16.81 12.30
CA TYR A 283 -3.17 -15.54 12.69
C TYR A 283 -2.64 -14.78 11.49
N ASP A 284 -2.84 -13.47 11.53
CA ASP A 284 -2.16 -12.55 10.64
C ASP A 284 -0.79 -12.20 11.24
N SER A 285 0.20 -13.09 11.18
CA SER A 285 1.51 -12.84 11.80
C SER A 285 2.46 -12.08 10.85
N PRO A 286 3.08 -10.96 11.27
CA PRO A 286 2.93 -10.32 12.58
C PRO A 286 1.60 -9.56 12.73
N ILE A 287 0.92 -9.73 13.87
CA ILE A 287 -0.43 -9.19 14.12
C ILE A 287 -0.46 -7.66 14.02
N PHE A 288 -1.58 -7.11 13.56
CA PHE A 288 -1.79 -5.67 13.31
C PHE A 288 -0.91 -5.05 12.22
N SER A 289 -0.30 -5.86 11.35
CA SER A 289 0.54 -5.36 10.25
C SER A 289 -0.24 -5.03 8.97
N HIS A 290 -1.56 -5.27 8.95
CA HIS A 290 -2.43 -4.97 7.81
C HIS A 290 -3.50 -3.93 8.15
N ILE A 291 -3.77 -3.07 7.16
CA ILE A 291 -4.79 -2.02 7.25
C ILE A 291 -6.11 -2.57 6.70
N GLU A 292 -7.10 -2.74 7.56
CA GLU A 292 -8.35 -3.41 7.24
C GLU A 292 -9.46 -2.47 6.77
N LEU A 293 -9.08 -1.38 6.10
CA LEU A 293 -10.03 -0.59 5.33
C LEU A 293 -10.61 -1.45 4.19
N LYS A 294 -11.86 -1.20 3.84
CA LYS A 294 -12.61 -2.07 2.96
C LYS A 294 -12.02 -2.10 1.55
N ASN A 295 -11.76 -3.32 1.06
CA ASN A 295 -11.13 -3.63 -0.22
C ASN A 295 -9.75 -2.98 -0.41
N SER A 296 -9.12 -2.50 0.67
CA SER A 296 -7.87 -1.75 0.60
C SER A 296 -6.73 -2.61 0.06
N LEU A 297 -5.77 -1.94 -0.58
CA LEU A 297 -4.53 -2.55 -1.02
C LEU A 297 -3.77 -3.19 0.16
N MET A 298 -3.71 -2.53 1.32
CA MET A 298 -3.03 -3.02 2.54
C MET A 298 -3.85 -3.94 3.44
N SER A 299 -5.06 -4.30 3.03
CA SER A 299 -5.89 -5.25 3.79
C SER A 299 -5.50 -6.67 3.47
N HIS A 300 -5.79 -7.60 4.38
CA HIS A 300 -5.76 -9.04 4.11
C HIS A 300 -7.06 -9.58 3.52
N GLN A 301 -7.92 -8.69 3.02
CA GLN A 301 -9.14 -9.10 2.33
C GLN A 301 -8.80 -9.80 1.01
N THR A 302 -9.55 -10.86 0.72
CA THR A 302 -9.41 -11.67 -0.49
C THR A 302 -9.74 -10.90 -1.76
N TYR A 303 -10.52 -9.83 -1.65
CA TYR A 303 -10.86 -8.93 -2.75
C TYR A 303 -10.34 -7.54 -2.44
N ARG A 304 -9.50 -7.01 -3.36
CA ARG A 304 -8.93 -5.67 -3.27
C ARG A 304 -9.09 -5.00 -4.63
N ASN A 305 -9.71 -3.83 -4.66
CA ASN A 305 -9.94 -3.06 -5.89
C ASN A 305 -9.35 -1.64 -5.82
N TYR A 306 -8.48 -1.40 -4.86
CA TYR A 306 -7.56 -0.27 -4.87
C TYR A 306 -6.20 -0.78 -5.37
N THR A 307 -5.59 -0.01 -6.27
CA THR A 307 -4.24 -0.25 -6.81
C THR A 307 -3.19 0.65 -6.16
N ALA A 308 -3.61 1.53 -5.26
CA ALA A 308 -2.78 2.44 -4.48
C ALA A 308 -3.47 2.74 -3.14
N PHE A 309 -2.73 3.40 -2.25
CA PHE A 309 -3.15 3.67 -0.89
C PHE A 309 -4.24 4.74 -0.85
N MET A 310 -5.23 4.54 0.01
CA MET A 310 -6.23 5.54 0.35
C MET A 310 -5.61 6.70 1.16
N GLU A 311 -6.31 7.84 1.20
CA GLU A 311 -5.84 9.03 1.92
C GLU A 311 -5.52 8.76 3.39
N ALA A 312 -6.35 7.95 4.07
CA ALA A 312 -6.15 7.60 5.48
C ALA A 312 -4.88 6.75 5.65
N GLU A 313 -4.54 5.87 4.70
CA GLU A 313 -3.35 5.03 4.77
C GLU A 313 -2.08 5.84 4.52
N LEU A 314 -2.12 6.82 3.61
CA LEU A 314 -1.04 7.80 3.48
C LEU A 314 -0.92 8.69 4.72
N ALA A 315 -2.02 9.01 5.39
CA ALA A 315 -2.00 9.73 6.66
C ALA A 315 -1.33 8.92 7.77
N ALA A 316 -1.54 7.60 7.82
CA ALA A 316 -0.84 6.72 8.75
C ALA A 316 0.69 6.74 8.51
N LEU A 317 1.12 6.78 7.24
CA LEU A 317 2.54 6.97 6.92
C LEU A 317 3.09 8.32 7.42
N GLN A 318 2.30 9.39 7.38
CA GLN A 318 2.71 10.67 7.97
C GLN A 318 2.79 10.62 9.50
N ASP A 319 1.86 9.94 10.16
CA ASP A 319 1.88 9.75 11.61
C ASP A 319 3.13 8.97 12.07
N ILE A 320 3.68 8.07 11.24
CA ILE A 320 4.97 7.40 11.49
C ILE A 320 6.20 8.16 10.93
N GLY A 321 6.02 9.42 10.52
CA GLY A 321 7.10 10.38 10.29
C GLY A 321 7.50 10.65 8.84
N TYR A 322 6.75 10.16 7.83
CA TYR A 322 7.01 10.49 6.43
C TYR A 322 6.52 11.89 6.05
N ASP A 323 7.30 12.60 5.22
CA ASP A 323 6.89 13.88 4.61
C ASP A 323 6.12 13.59 3.30
N ILE A 324 4.80 13.83 3.33
CA ILE A 324 3.88 13.53 2.22
C ILE A 324 2.96 14.75 2.01
N ASP A 325 2.93 15.30 0.78
CA ASP A 325 1.87 16.24 0.37
C ASP A 325 0.62 15.45 0.00
N ARG A 326 -0.17 15.00 1.00
CA ARG A 326 -1.42 14.26 0.76
C ARG A 326 -2.38 15.00 -0.16
N ARG A 327 -2.38 16.34 -0.17
CA ARG A 327 -3.25 17.14 -1.05
C ARG A 327 -2.82 17.12 -2.52
N ASN A 328 -1.61 16.66 -2.82
CA ASN A 328 -1.18 16.34 -4.19
C ASN A 328 -1.89 15.11 -4.75
N PHE A 329 -2.27 14.16 -3.89
CA PHE A 329 -2.87 12.88 -4.28
C PHE A 329 -4.38 12.81 -4.02
N PHE A 330 -4.88 13.56 -3.05
CA PHE A 330 -6.29 13.59 -2.69
C PHE A 330 -6.80 15.03 -2.53
N GLY A 331 -7.84 15.41 -3.28
CA GLY A 331 -8.52 16.70 -3.08
C GLY A 331 -9.36 16.71 -1.81
N ARG A 332 -10.23 15.70 -1.67
CA ARG A 332 -11.02 15.42 -0.46
C ARG A 332 -11.42 13.96 -0.41
N SER A 333 -11.39 13.37 0.78
CA SER A 333 -12.04 12.09 1.07
C SER A 333 -13.22 12.26 2.03
N ILE A 334 -14.26 11.44 1.86
CA ILE A 334 -15.45 11.38 2.71
C ILE A 334 -15.58 9.94 3.21
N TYR A 335 -15.17 9.73 4.47
CA TYR A 335 -15.28 8.43 5.16
C TYR A 335 -16.60 8.28 5.92
N ASP A 336 -17.25 9.39 6.27
CA ASP A 336 -18.53 9.39 6.98
C ASP A 336 -19.68 8.79 6.15
N ASP A 337 -20.68 8.30 6.87
CA ASP A 337 -21.96 7.86 6.31
C ASP A 337 -23.04 8.95 6.45
N ASN A 338 -24.04 8.91 5.56
CA ASN A 338 -25.28 9.67 5.64
C ASN A 338 -25.11 11.21 5.67
N LEU A 339 -24.01 11.74 5.13
CA LEU A 339 -23.83 13.17 5.00
C LEU A 339 -24.64 13.75 3.84
N THR A 340 -25.07 15.00 3.99
CA THR A 340 -25.52 15.82 2.86
C THR A 340 -24.63 17.05 2.78
N LEU A 341 -23.86 17.19 1.69
CA LEU A 341 -22.89 18.28 1.58
C LEU A 341 -22.68 18.75 0.15
N THR A 342 -22.23 20.00 0.03
CA THR A 342 -21.61 20.52 -1.20
C THR A 342 -20.09 20.46 -1.05
N ASN A 343 -19.40 19.88 -2.01
CA ASN A 343 -17.94 19.89 -2.04
C ASN A 343 -17.42 21.09 -2.81
N ASP A 344 -16.85 22.03 -2.05
CA ASP A 344 -16.19 23.25 -2.53
C ASP A 344 -14.67 23.14 -2.60
N ASN A 345 -14.11 21.97 -2.25
CA ASN A 345 -12.68 21.76 -2.32
C ASN A 345 -12.29 21.41 -3.75
N PRO A 346 -11.41 22.20 -4.40
CA PRO A 346 -10.91 21.87 -5.71
C PRO A 346 -9.83 20.80 -5.64
N PHE A 347 -9.48 20.24 -6.80
CA PHE A 347 -8.27 19.44 -6.97
C PHE A 347 -7.48 19.98 -8.17
N PHE A 348 -6.35 20.64 -7.89
CA PHE A 348 -5.51 21.29 -8.88
C PHE A 348 -4.03 20.91 -8.70
N GLY A 349 -3.19 21.41 -9.59
CA GLY A 349 -1.74 21.35 -9.41
C GLY A 349 -1.31 22.02 -8.10
N ARG A 350 -0.29 21.46 -7.45
CA ARG A 350 0.32 22.00 -6.22
C ARG A 350 1.46 22.96 -6.56
N ASN A 351 1.70 23.95 -5.71
CA ASN A 351 2.92 24.75 -5.79
C ASN A 351 4.17 23.89 -5.48
N ALA A 352 5.36 24.43 -5.78
CA ALA A 352 6.62 23.69 -5.60
C ALA A 352 6.83 23.19 -4.16
N ASP A 353 6.37 23.97 -3.17
CA ASP A 353 6.48 23.66 -1.75
C ASP A 353 5.44 22.64 -1.26
N GLY A 354 4.44 22.29 -2.07
CA GLY A 354 3.38 21.35 -1.69
C GLY A 354 2.40 21.89 -0.64
N THR A 355 2.30 23.21 -0.49
CA THR A 355 1.51 23.86 0.57
C THR A 355 0.15 24.37 0.10
N ALA A 356 -0.02 24.64 -1.20
CA ALA A 356 -1.25 25.20 -1.74
C ALA A 356 -1.53 24.72 -3.17
N TYR A 357 -2.82 24.75 -3.54
CA TYR A 357 -3.24 24.60 -4.92
C TYR A 357 -2.93 25.87 -5.73
N VAL A 358 -2.48 25.67 -6.97
CA VAL A 358 -2.39 26.71 -7.99
C VAL A 358 -3.70 26.72 -8.77
N PRO A 359 -4.54 27.76 -8.63
CA PRO A 359 -5.88 27.77 -9.21
C PRO A 359 -5.90 27.47 -10.70
N ASN A 360 -6.86 26.65 -11.14
CA ASN A 360 -7.10 26.32 -12.55
C ASN A 360 -5.91 25.65 -13.28
N THR A 361 -5.03 24.98 -12.55
CA THR A 361 -3.99 24.14 -13.14
C THR A 361 -4.32 22.67 -12.94
N TYR A 362 -3.87 21.83 -13.87
CA TYR A 362 -4.04 20.39 -13.72
C TYR A 362 -3.04 19.85 -12.72
N ASN A 363 -3.53 19.00 -11.83
CA ASN A 363 -2.70 18.11 -11.04
C ASN A 363 -2.03 17.08 -11.97
N THR A 364 -0.75 16.78 -11.75
CA THR A 364 0.00 15.84 -12.59
C THR A 364 0.31 14.53 -11.87
N ALA A 365 -0.23 14.35 -10.66
CA ALA A 365 0.15 13.25 -9.80
C ALA A 365 -0.38 11.91 -10.29
N THR A 366 0.47 10.88 -10.32
CA THR A 366 0.05 9.53 -10.68
C THR A 366 -1.01 9.06 -9.69
N LEU A 367 -2.14 8.53 -10.20
CA LEU A 367 -3.28 8.10 -9.40
C LEU A 367 -3.89 9.20 -8.49
N GLY A 368 -3.66 10.47 -8.79
CA GLY A 368 -4.31 11.58 -8.06
C GLY A 368 -5.83 11.54 -8.19
N LEU A 369 -6.53 11.66 -7.06
CA LEU A 369 -7.98 11.54 -6.93
C LEU A 369 -8.60 12.84 -6.39
N GLY A 370 -9.49 13.46 -7.16
CA GLY A 370 -10.11 14.71 -6.76
C GLY A 370 -11.05 14.59 -5.55
N LEU A 371 -12.02 13.67 -5.62
CA LEU A 371 -12.97 13.38 -4.56
C LEU A 371 -13.09 11.87 -4.37
N HIS A 372 -12.84 11.39 -3.16
CA HIS A 372 -13.10 10.02 -2.75
C HIS A 372 -14.33 9.97 -1.83
N ILE A 373 -15.32 9.14 -2.16
CA ILE A 373 -16.47 8.84 -1.30
C ILE A 373 -16.35 7.39 -0.88
N TYR A 374 -15.85 7.16 0.33
CA TYR A 374 -15.67 5.84 0.93
C TYR A 374 -16.94 5.39 1.67
N GLY A 375 -17.56 6.29 2.44
CA GLY A 375 -18.76 6.00 3.23
C GLY A 375 -20.03 5.80 2.39
N SER A 376 -21.13 5.48 3.05
CA SER A 376 -22.41 5.07 2.49
C SER A 376 -23.53 6.09 2.76
N GLY A 377 -24.57 6.10 1.92
CA GLY A 377 -25.76 6.93 2.10
C GLY A 377 -25.54 8.44 1.94
N ASN A 378 -24.38 8.86 1.43
CA ASN A 378 -24.03 10.26 1.29
C ASN A 378 -24.75 10.91 0.10
N THR A 379 -25.15 12.16 0.25
CA THR A 379 -25.64 13.02 -0.83
C THR A 379 -24.64 14.15 -1.06
N VAL A 380 -23.89 14.07 -2.15
CA VAL A 380 -22.75 14.96 -2.43
C VAL A 380 -22.99 15.75 -3.72
N ALA A 381 -22.97 17.07 -3.62
CA ALA A 381 -22.95 17.96 -4.77
C ALA A 381 -21.53 18.49 -5.01
N GLN A 382 -20.88 18.10 -6.11
CA GLN A 382 -19.58 18.64 -6.50
C GLN A 382 -19.77 20.00 -7.17
N ARG A 383 -19.13 21.05 -6.61
CA ARG A 383 -19.17 22.42 -7.14
C ARG A 383 -17.82 22.92 -7.62
N ALA A 384 -16.76 22.66 -6.86
CA ALA A 384 -15.41 23.06 -7.25
C ALA A 384 -14.86 22.18 -8.37
N ASP A 385 -13.92 22.71 -9.15
CA ASP A 385 -13.33 21.98 -10.25
C ASP A 385 -12.31 20.95 -9.77
N LEU A 386 -12.29 19.79 -10.44
CA LEU A 386 -11.35 18.70 -10.20
C LEU A 386 -10.57 18.47 -11.50
N LEU A 387 -9.31 18.86 -11.55
CA LEU A 387 -8.50 18.87 -12.77
C LEU A 387 -7.23 18.05 -12.57
N THR A 388 -7.11 16.93 -13.27
CA THR A 388 -5.92 16.08 -13.26
C THR A 388 -5.56 15.59 -14.67
N ILE A 389 -4.26 15.53 -14.94
CA ILE A 389 -3.66 14.90 -16.13
C ILE A 389 -2.67 13.79 -15.76
N GLY A 390 -2.55 13.46 -14.47
CA GLY A 390 -1.70 12.35 -14.02
C GLY A 390 -2.21 11.01 -14.52
N ALA A 391 -1.30 10.08 -14.82
CA ALA A 391 -1.67 8.73 -15.27
C ALA A 391 -2.52 8.03 -14.21
N GLY A 392 -3.64 7.42 -14.63
CA GLY A 392 -4.64 6.82 -13.76
C GLY A 392 -5.33 7.80 -12.80
N GLY A 393 -5.18 9.12 -13.01
CA GLY A 393 -5.84 10.14 -12.23
C GLY A 393 -7.36 10.10 -12.41
N ALA A 394 -8.09 10.44 -11.35
CA ALA A 394 -9.54 10.44 -11.38
C ALA A 394 -10.15 11.69 -10.75
N GLY A 395 -11.32 12.07 -11.25
CA GLY A 395 -12.10 13.17 -10.70
C GLY A 395 -12.82 12.74 -9.42
N ILE A 396 -13.79 11.84 -9.53
CA ILE A 396 -14.56 11.32 -8.40
C ILE A 396 -14.52 9.79 -8.39
N ARG A 397 -14.22 9.18 -7.24
CA ARG A 397 -14.38 7.74 -6.97
C ARG A 397 -15.42 7.53 -5.89
N VAL A 398 -16.35 6.63 -6.13
CA VAL A 398 -17.47 6.32 -5.23
C VAL A 398 -17.50 4.84 -4.90
N ASP A 399 -17.39 4.54 -3.61
CA ASP A 399 -17.55 3.22 -3.02
C ASP A 399 -18.77 3.23 -2.07
N GLY A 400 -18.89 2.24 -1.16
CA GLY A 400 -19.96 2.17 -0.18
C GLY A 400 -21.32 1.77 -0.78
N VAL A 401 -22.43 2.14 -0.14
CA VAL A 401 -23.79 1.81 -0.61
C VAL A 401 -24.67 3.05 -0.61
N GLY A 402 -25.52 3.25 -1.62
CA GLY A 402 -26.60 4.23 -1.56
C GLY A 402 -26.18 5.70 -1.71
N ASN A 403 -24.96 5.97 -2.19
CA ASN A 403 -24.48 7.34 -2.41
C ASN A 403 -25.16 8.03 -3.60
N ASN A 404 -25.54 9.30 -3.43
CA ASN A 404 -26.14 10.17 -4.44
C ASN A 404 -25.16 11.28 -4.81
N VAL A 405 -24.62 11.26 -6.03
CA VAL A 405 -23.59 12.21 -6.48
C VAL A 405 -24.13 13.10 -7.58
N THR A 406 -24.00 14.42 -7.40
CA THR A 406 -24.39 15.42 -8.40
C THR A 406 -23.19 16.26 -8.81
N VAL A 407 -22.90 16.34 -10.11
CA VAL A 407 -21.97 17.34 -10.66
C VAL A 407 -22.79 18.56 -11.07
N LEU A 408 -22.57 19.69 -10.39
CA LEU A 408 -23.37 20.89 -10.61
C LEU A 408 -23.04 21.56 -11.96
N PRO A 409 -23.98 22.36 -12.51
CA PRO A 409 -23.70 23.18 -13.69
C PRO A 409 -22.52 24.12 -13.46
N GLY A 410 -21.68 24.30 -14.47
CA GLY A 410 -20.49 25.16 -14.41
C GLY A 410 -19.26 24.52 -13.77
N THR A 411 -19.37 23.31 -13.23
CA THR A 411 -18.26 22.54 -12.65
C THR A 411 -17.55 21.70 -13.70
N ARG A 412 -16.21 21.72 -13.68
CA ARG A 412 -15.33 20.92 -14.54
C ARG A 412 -14.72 19.77 -13.75
N ILE A 413 -14.84 18.55 -14.28
CA ILE A 413 -14.18 17.36 -13.76
C ILE A 413 -13.40 16.72 -14.89
N TYR A 414 -12.11 17.03 -14.96
CA TYR A 414 -11.23 16.62 -16.06
C TYR A 414 -10.17 15.66 -15.53
N ALA A 415 -10.13 14.46 -16.09
CA ALA A 415 -9.20 13.40 -15.76
C ALA A 415 -8.48 12.94 -17.05
N ASP A 416 -7.66 13.83 -17.61
CA ASP A 416 -7.12 13.71 -18.97
C ASP A 416 -5.81 12.92 -19.06
N GLY A 417 -5.37 12.29 -17.97
CA GLY A 417 -4.25 11.34 -18.00
C GLY A 417 -4.62 10.02 -18.67
N SER A 418 -3.61 9.20 -18.99
CA SER A 418 -3.84 7.83 -19.48
C SER A 418 -4.63 7.01 -18.46
N ASN A 419 -5.58 6.19 -18.91
CA ASN A 419 -6.55 5.45 -18.09
C ASN A 419 -7.32 6.34 -17.09
N GLY A 420 -7.42 7.65 -17.36
CA GLY A 420 -8.11 8.58 -16.48
C GLY A 420 -9.61 8.32 -16.40
N ARG A 421 -10.20 8.60 -15.23
CA ARG A 421 -11.64 8.40 -14.98
C ARG A 421 -12.27 9.67 -14.44
N GLY A 422 -13.22 10.25 -15.17
CA GLY A 422 -13.89 11.48 -14.72
C GLY A 422 -14.69 11.24 -13.44
N VAL A 423 -15.69 10.38 -13.51
CA VAL A 423 -16.47 9.90 -12.36
C VAL A 423 -16.57 8.38 -12.41
N MET A 424 -16.20 7.69 -11.33
CA MET A 424 -16.27 6.24 -11.23
C MET A 424 -17.04 5.80 -10.00
N PHE A 425 -17.89 4.80 -10.18
CA PHE A 425 -18.51 4.03 -9.11
C PHE A 425 -17.86 2.65 -9.13
N THR A 426 -17.26 2.25 -8.02
CA THR A 426 -16.29 1.14 -7.97
C THR A 426 -16.65 0.04 -7.00
N TYR A 427 -17.61 0.27 -6.11
CA TYR A 427 -18.01 -0.78 -5.18
C TYR A 427 -19.41 -0.53 -4.63
N GLY A 428 -20.11 -1.63 -4.32
CA GLY A 428 -21.39 -1.64 -3.62
C GLY A 428 -22.62 -1.55 -4.53
N LYS A 429 -23.68 -0.92 -4.03
CA LYS A 429 -24.99 -0.89 -4.70
C LYS A 429 -25.79 0.38 -4.44
N ASN A 430 -26.82 0.56 -5.26
CA ASN A 430 -27.86 1.56 -5.10
C ASN A 430 -27.41 3.02 -5.15
N HIS A 431 -26.31 3.30 -5.85
CA HIS A 431 -25.90 4.68 -6.08
C HIS A 431 -26.80 5.40 -7.08
N SER A 432 -26.76 6.73 -7.06
CA SER A 432 -27.31 7.56 -8.14
C SER A 432 -26.33 8.64 -8.58
N PHE A 433 -26.34 8.93 -9.87
CA PHE A 433 -25.47 9.92 -10.50
C PHE A 433 -26.28 10.95 -11.28
N VAL A 434 -26.06 12.23 -11.01
CA VAL A 434 -26.68 13.34 -11.75
C VAL A 434 -25.56 14.23 -12.30
N GLN A 435 -25.34 14.16 -13.61
CA GLN A 435 -24.29 14.93 -14.28
C GLN A 435 -24.91 16.13 -15.00
N ARG A 436 -24.56 17.34 -14.55
CA ARG A 436 -25.02 18.61 -15.17
C ARG A 436 -23.89 19.56 -15.53
N GLY A 437 -22.65 19.23 -15.16
CA GLY A 437 -21.46 20.02 -15.45
C GLY A 437 -20.75 19.58 -16.73
N ASP A 438 -19.42 19.69 -16.73
CA ASP A 438 -18.55 19.22 -17.81
C ASP A 438 -17.57 18.18 -17.26
N VAL A 439 -17.72 16.93 -17.67
CA VAL A 439 -16.88 15.80 -17.23
C VAL A 439 -16.16 15.23 -18.44
N GLN A 440 -14.84 15.07 -18.34
CA GLN A 440 -14.05 14.49 -19.42
C GLN A 440 -12.86 13.66 -18.94
N ALA A 441 -12.45 12.71 -19.78
CA ALA A 441 -11.23 11.93 -19.64
C ALA A 441 -10.66 11.63 -21.03
N LEU A 442 -9.85 12.55 -21.55
CA LEU A 442 -9.40 12.54 -22.94
C LEU A 442 -8.03 11.88 -23.16
N GLY A 443 -7.37 11.43 -22.09
CA GLY A 443 -6.15 10.63 -22.20
C GLY A 443 -6.40 9.29 -22.88
N ALA A 444 -5.32 8.60 -23.26
CA ALA A 444 -5.41 7.24 -23.81
C ALA A 444 -6.17 6.33 -22.83
N ASN A 445 -7.15 5.56 -23.32
CA ASN A 445 -8.06 4.73 -22.50
C ASN A 445 -8.95 5.49 -21.49
N GLY A 446 -9.08 6.81 -21.62
CA GLY A 446 -9.88 7.62 -20.69
C GLY A 446 -11.38 7.36 -20.77
N MET A 447 -12.04 7.29 -19.62
CA MET A 447 -13.48 7.09 -19.47
C MET A 447 -14.11 8.24 -18.68
N ALA A 448 -15.07 8.96 -19.25
CA ALA A 448 -15.63 10.13 -18.56
C ALA A 448 -16.53 9.74 -17.37
N ALA A 449 -17.39 8.74 -17.53
CA ALA A 449 -18.03 8.04 -16.43
C ALA A 449 -17.75 6.53 -16.55
N SER A 450 -17.71 5.82 -15.42
CA SER A 450 -17.58 4.36 -15.41
C SER A 450 -18.27 3.74 -14.20
N PHE A 451 -19.00 2.64 -14.41
CA PHE A 451 -19.70 1.87 -13.39
C PHE A 451 -19.15 0.46 -13.38
N ASP A 452 -18.00 0.29 -12.73
CA ASP A 452 -17.22 -0.93 -12.83
C ASP A 452 -16.36 -1.10 -11.58
N PHE A 453 -16.37 -2.30 -11.04
CA PHE A 453 -15.56 -2.69 -9.90
C PHE A 453 -14.09 -2.91 -10.30
N GLY A 454 -13.86 -3.18 -11.59
CA GLY A 454 -12.60 -3.67 -12.10
C GLY A 454 -12.36 -5.12 -11.72
N HIS A 455 -11.09 -5.49 -11.69
CA HIS A 455 -10.64 -6.81 -11.27
C HIS A 455 -10.15 -6.79 -9.81
N ASN A 456 -9.76 -7.96 -9.31
CA ASN A 456 -9.09 -8.09 -8.03
C ASN A 456 -7.58 -7.92 -8.17
N ALA A 457 -6.94 -7.10 -7.32
CA ALA A 457 -5.49 -6.89 -7.33
C ALA A 457 -4.70 -8.19 -7.08
N LEU A 458 -5.30 -9.16 -6.40
CA LEU A 458 -4.73 -10.50 -6.17
C LEU A 458 -5.05 -11.50 -7.31
N GLY A 459 -5.80 -11.08 -8.32
CA GLY A 459 -6.36 -11.91 -9.39
C GLY A 459 -7.75 -12.47 -9.04
N ASP A 460 -8.55 -12.72 -10.08
CA ASP A 460 -9.98 -13.05 -9.96
C ASP A 460 -10.26 -14.49 -9.52
N ALA A 461 -9.22 -15.33 -9.45
CA ALA A 461 -9.35 -16.77 -9.28
C ALA A 461 -9.94 -17.18 -7.91
N SER A 462 -9.67 -16.40 -6.85
CA SER A 462 -10.10 -16.71 -5.49
C SER A 462 -11.32 -15.88 -5.03
N ASP A 463 -11.44 -14.65 -5.50
CA ASP A 463 -12.53 -13.73 -5.19
C ASP A 463 -12.64 -12.69 -6.32
N TYR A 464 -13.77 -12.68 -7.00
CA TYR A 464 -14.14 -11.68 -7.99
C TYR A 464 -15.51 -11.14 -7.63
N ARG A 465 -15.67 -9.82 -7.73
CA ARG A 465 -16.88 -9.11 -7.30
C ARG A 465 -17.35 -8.13 -8.34
N GLY A 466 -18.65 -7.90 -8.34
CA GLY A 466 -19.34 -6.92 -9.16
C GLY A 466 -20.78 -6.76 -8.70
N SER A 467 -21.54 -5.91 -9.40
CA SER A 467 -22.98 -5.80 -9.17
C SER A 467 -23.66 -7.16 -9.44
N TYR A 468 -24.33 -7.71 -8.44
CA TYR A 468 -24.89 -9.07 -8.44
C TYR A 468 -23.88 -10.21 -8.62
N ILE A 469 -22.57 -9.96 -8.42
CA ILE A 469 -21.51 -10.94 -8.67
C ILE A 469 -20.64 -11.08 -7.40
N SER A 470 -20.50 -12.32 -6.94
CA SER A 470 -19.42 -12.74 -6.06
C SER A 470 -19.04 -14.18 -6.40
N THR A 471 -17.74 -14.44 -6.60
CA THR A 471 -17.23 -15.79 -6.88
C THR A 471 -16.57 -16.44 -5.66
N LYS A 472 -16.59 -15.76 -4.50
CA LYS A 472 -15.93 -16.24 -3.29
C LYS A 472 -16.50 -17.59 -2.86
N VAL A 473 -15.62 -18.52 -2.55
CA VAL A 473 -15.97 -19.85 -2.03
C VAL A 473 -15.49 -20.03 -0.61
N ASP A 474 -16.22 -20.83 0.16
CA ASP A 474 -15.77 -21.30 1.46
C ASP A 474 -14.51 -22.17 1.29
N PRO A 475 -13.41 -21.87 2.00
CA PRO A 475 -12.16 -22.57 1.81
C PRO A 475 -12.22 -24.05 2.24
N VAL A 476 -13.16 -24.43 3.11
CA VAL A 476 -13.33 -25.80 3.62
C VAL A 476 -14.33 -26.58 2.77
N THR A 477 -15.54 -26.06 2.61
CA THR A 477 -16.64 -26.77 1.92
C THR A 477 -16.58 -26.62 0.40
N LYS A 478 -15.81 -25.66 -0.11
CA LYS A 478 -15.72 -25.29 -1.54
C LYS A 478 -17.04 -24.84 -2.16
N LEU A 479 -18.05 -24.55 -1.35
CA LEU A 479 -19.32 -23.99 -1.80
C LEU A 479 -19.19 -22.48 -1.98
N THR A 480 -19.90 -21.93 -2.96
CA THR A 480 -20.01 -20.47 -3.12
C THR A 480 -20.65 -19.85 -1.89
N LEU A 481 -20.00 -18.82 -1.35
CA LEU A 481 -20.56 -18.05 -0.24
C LEU A 481 -21.75 -17.21 -0.71
N PRO A 482 -22.70 -16.89 0.17
CA PRO A 482 -23.81 -16.00 -0.17
C PRO A 482 -23.31 -14.68 -0.73
N LEU A 483 -24.05 -14.12 -1.70
CA LEU A 483 -23.79 -12.79 -2.22
C LEU A 483 -23.83 -11.78 -1.06
N PRO A 484 -22.77 -11.00 -0.82
CA PRO A 484 -22.79 -9.95 0.20
C PRO A 484 -23.93 -8.97 -0.07
N ASP A 485 -24.64 -8.53 0.97
CA ASP A 485 -25.79 -7.63 0.85
C ASP A 485 -25.46 -6.37 0.04
N GLU A 486 -24.27 -5.81 0.22
CA GLU A 486 -23.79 -4.64 -0.54
C GLU A 486 -23.62 -4.85 -2.05
N LEU A 487 -23.61 -6.09 -2.53
CA LEU A 487 -23.54 -6.44 -3.96
C LEU A 487 -24.89 -6.89 -4.51
N ASP A 488 -25.87 -7.17 -3.64
CA ASP A 488 -27.22 -7.58 -4.00
C ASP A 488 -28.08 -6.40 -4.47
N GLY A 489 -27.71 -5.85 -5.62
CA GLY A 489 -28.37 -4.72 -6.26
C GLY A 489 -27.56 -4.15 -7.41
N PRO A 490 -28.17 -3.26 -8.21
CA PRO A 490 -27.44 -2.55 -9.26
C PRO A 490 -26.41 -1.62 -8.61
N LEU A 491 -25.19 -1.57 -9.14
CA LEU A 491 -24.16 -0.62 -8.67
C LEU A 491 -24.71 0.81 -8.70
N VAL A 492 -25.24 1.23 -9.85
CA VAL A 492 -25.93 2.52 -10.03
C VAL A 492 -27.37 2.26 -10.46
N THR A 493 -28.34 2.77 -9.70
CA THR A 493 -29.78 2.64 -9.99
C THR A 493 -30.26 3.65 -11.04
N ARG A 494 -29.65 4.84 -11.07
CA ARG A 494 -30.00 5.92 -12.01
C ARG A 494 -28.78 6.78 -12.32
N ALA A 495 -28.58 7.04 -13.61
CA ALA A 495 -27.63 8.02 -14.11
C ALA A 495 -28.35 9.04 -15.02
N ASP A 496 -28.49 10.28 -14.55
CA ASP A 496 -29.16 11.37 -15.26
C ASP A 496 -28.10 12.32 -15.86
N ILE A 497 -27.94 12.33 -17.18
CA ILE A 497 -26.92 13.12 -17.87
C ILE A 497 -27.57 14.25 -18.66
N THR A 498 -27.30 15.50 -18.26
CA THR A 498 -27.74 16.71 -18.97
C THR A 498 -26.60 17.66 -19.30
N GLY A 499 -25.41 17.46 -18.72
CA GLY A 499 -24.20 18.19 -19.04
C GLY A 499 -23.36 17.51 -20.13
N ARG A 500 -22.11 17.93 -20.29
CA ARG A 500 -21.17 17.30 -21.23
C ARG A 500 -20.44 16.14 -20.56
N LEU A 501 -20.34 15.04 -21.29
CA LEU A 501 -19.59 13.84 -20.91
C LEU A 501 -18.74 13.39 -22.12
N ALA A 502 -17.42 13.30 -21.97
CA ALA A 502 -16.54 12.96 -23.09
C ALA A 502 -15.29 12.18 -22.65
N GLY A 503 -15.16 10.93 -23.08
CA GLY A 503 -13.94 10.15 -22.89
C GLY A 503 -13.45 9.54 -24.20
N THR A 504 -12.12 9.38 -24.31
CA THR A 504 -11.49 8.86 -25.54
C THR A 504 -11.84 7.39 -25.78
N TYR A 505 -11.92 6.59 -24.72
CA TYR A 505 -12.33 5.18 -24.82
C TYR A 505 -13.85 5.03 -24.70
N ALA A 506 -14.43 5.67 -23.68
CA ALA A 506 -15.88 5.68 -23.47
C ALA A 506 -16.33 6.98 -22.82
N SER A 507 -17.53 7.45 -23.17
CA SER A 507 -18.16 8.54 -22.43
C SER A 507 -18.84 8.03 -21.16
N LEU A 508 -19.45 6.84 -21.19
CA LEU A 508 -20.11 6.17 -20.07
C LEU A 508 -19.78 4.68 -20.08
#